data_AF-A0A7V0LSK5-F1
#
_entry.id   AF-A0A7V0LSK5-F1
#
_cell.length_a   1.000
_cell.length_b   1.000
_cell.length_c   1.000
_cell.angle_alpha   90.00
_cell.angle_beta   90.00
_cell.angle_gamma   90.00
#
_symmetry.space_group_name_H-M   'P 1'
#
loop_
_entity.id
_entity.type
_entity.pdbx_description
1 polymer ?
#
loop_
_entity_poly.entity_id
_entity_poly.type
_entity_poly.pdbx_seq_one_letter_code
_entity_poly.pdbx_strand_id
1 'polypeptide(L)'
;MTDEGSLVDERIGELLSGFDPDADPKEFWGRQYDLGLAWVHFKEGFGGLGVKPKYQSVVQDRIEVAGAPVGNRELNLLGIGMGAGVLSAHGTEEQQRRWLRPMFTTDEIWCQLFSEPGAGSDLAGLSTK
;
A
#
# COMPACT_ATOMS: atom_id res chain seq x y z
N MET A 1 -24.41 -5.99 -10.35
CA MET A 1 -22.96 -5.82 -10.30
C MET A 1 -22.70 -4.35 -10.16
N THR A 2 -22.23 -3.90 -9.00
CA THR A 2 -21.77 -2.53 -8.82
C THR A 2 -20.57 -2.32 -9.75
N ASP A 3 -20.56 -1.23 -10.49
CA ASP A 3 -19.45 -0.87 -11.35
C ASP A 3 -18.18 -0.63 -10.49
N GLU A 4 -17.05 -1.21 -10.87
CA GLU A 4 -15.78 -1.11 -10.12
C GLU A 4 -15.35 0.35 -9.91
N GLY A 5 -15.61 1.22 -10.89
CA GLY A 5 -15.31 2.65 -10.77
C GLY A 5 -16.18 3.33 -9.73
N SER A 6 -17.48 3.06 -9.74
CA SER A 6 -18.44 3.60 -8.77
C SER A 6 -18.08 3.19 -7.33
N LEU A 7 -17.64 1.95 -7.11
CA LEU A 7 -17.18 1.50 -5.78
C LEU A 7 -15.92 2.26 -5.33
N VAL A 8 -14.96 2.47 -6.22
CA VAL A 8 -13.74 3.23 -5.91
C VAL A 8 -14.08 4.69 -5.58
N ASP A 9 -14.95 5.33 -6.36
CA ASP A 9 -15.39 6.70 -6.11
C ASP A 9 -16.11 6.86 -4.78
N GLU A 10 -16.96 5.90 -4.40
CA GLU A 10 -17.63 5.85 -3.09
C GLU A 10 -16.60 5.82 -1.95
N ARG A 11 -15.62 4.91 -2.02
CA ARG A 11 -14.58 4.77 -1.00
C ARG A 11 -13.67 5.99 -0.90
N ILE A 12 -13.33 6.61 -2.03
CA ILE A 12 -12.58 7.89 -2.05
C ILE A 12 -13.40 8.98 -1.35
N GLY A 13 -14.69 9.07 -1.64
CA GLY A 13 -15.60 10.02 -0.98
C GLY A 13 -15.64 9.81 0.53
N GLU A 14 -15.75 8.56 0.97
CA GLU A 14 -15.72 8.17 2.39
C GLU A 14 -14.39 8.56 3.07
N LEU A 15 -13.25 8.27 2.42
CA LEU A 15 -11.92 8.64 2.93
C LEU A 15 -11.80 10.15 3.12
N LEU A 16 -12.14 10.93 2.08
CA LEU A 16 -11.98 12.38 2.07
C LEU A 16 -13.00 13.11 2.97
N SER A 17 -14.18 12.53 3.21
CA SER A 17 -15.20 13.14 4.08
C SER A 17 -14.74 13.37 5.52
N GLY A 18 -13.74 12.60 5.97
CA GLY A 18 -13.16 12.77 7.30
C GLY A 18 -11.70 13.20 7.25
N PHE A 19 -11.23 13.80 6.16
CA PHE A 19 -9.88 14.34 6.08
C PHE A 19 -9.78 15.61 6.93
N ASP A 20 -8.86 15.60 7.89
CA ASP A 20 -8.45 16.75 8.68
C ASP A 20 -6.97 17.06 8.36
N PRO A 21 -6.65 18.23 7.79
CA PRO A 21 -5.28 18.58 7.42
C PRO A 21 -4.34 18.77 8.63
N ASP A 22 -4.88 18.97 9.83
CA ASP A 22 -4.10 19.18 11.05
C ASP A 22 -3.87 17.88 11.86
N ALA A 23 -4.51 16.77 11.47
CA ALA A 23 -4.35 15.47 12.10
C ALA A 23 -3.03 14.77 11.70
N ASP A 24 -2.64 13.74 12.46
CA ASP A 24 -1.47 12.92 12.11
C ASP A 24 -1.70 12.22 10.75
N PRO A 25 -0.80 12.40 9.76
CA PRO A 25 -0.88 11.72 8.46
C PRO A 25 -1.07 10.21 8.55
N LYS A 26 -0.55 9.56 9.61
CA LYS A 26 -0.71 8.12 9.84
C LYS A 26 -2.15 7.69 10.04
N GLU A 27 -2.99 8.55 10.63
CA GLU A 27 -4.42 8.27 10.78
C GLU A 27 -5.12 8.23 9.42
N PHE A 28 -4.75 9.15 8.52
CA PHE A 28 -5.26 9.17 7.15
C PHE A 28 -4.82 7.91 6.38
N TRP A 29 -3.54 7.53 6.44
CA TRP A 29 -3.05 6.31 5.78
C TRP A 29 -3.68 5.05 6.36
N GLY A 30 -3.92 5.01 7.67
CA GLY A 30 -4.64 3.91 8.31
C GLY A 30 -6.04 3.75 7.74
N ARG A 31 -6.80 4.85 7.65
CA ARG A 31 -8.13 4.84 7.03
C ARG A 31 -8.10 4.49 5.55
N GLN A 32 -7.13 5.01 4.80
CA GLN A 32 -6.96 4.65 3.39
C GLN A 32 -6.73 3.15 3.21
N TYR A 33 -5.91 2.53 4.07
CA TYR A 33 -5.74 1.08 4.09
C TYR A 33 -7.05 0.36 4.43
N ASP A 34 -7.70 0.76 5.52
CA ASP A 34 -8.90 0.10 6.04
C ASP A 34 -10.08 0.17 5.05
N LEU A 35 -10.13 1.22 4.22
CA LEU A 35 -11.10 1.39 3.13
C LEU A 35 -10.72 0.68 1.82
N GLY A 36 -9.58 -0.02 1.77
CA GLY A 36 -9.16 -0.78 0.59
C GLY A 36 -8.48 0.05 -0.50
N LEU A 37 -7.99 1.25 -0.17
CA LEU A 37 -7.44 2.22 -1.12
C LEU A 37 -5.90 2.29 -1.12
N ALA A 38 -5.23 1.41 -0.38
CA ALA A 38 -3.76 1.31 -0.36
C ALA A 38 -3.22 0.66 -1.64
N TRP A 39 -3.79 -0.49 -2.01
CA TRP A 39 -3.55 -1.20 -3.25
C TRP A 39 -4.87 -1.77 -3.74
N VAL A 40 -5.61 -1.02 -4.56
CA VAL A 40 -7.03 -1.33 -4.89
C VAL A 40 -7.26 -2.75 -5.45
N HIS A 41 -6.23 -3.35 -6.03
CA HIS A 41 -6.25 -4.70 -6.60
C HIS A 41 -5.93 -5.83 -5.63
N PHE A 42 -5.49 -5.51 -4.41
CA PHE A 42 -5.35 -6.51 -3.36
C PHE A 42 -6.73 -6.96 -2.88
N LYS A 43 -6.77 -8.10 -2.21
CA LYS A 43 -7.99 -8.66 -1.62
C LYS A 43 -8.58 -7.69 -0.58
N GLU A 44 -9.90 -7.67 -0.48
CA GLU A 44 -10.61 -6.99 0.61
C GLU A 44 -10.09 -7.40 1.99
N GLY A 45 -9.91 -6.41 2.87
CA GLY A 45 -9.31 -6.60 4.20
C GLY A 45 -7.78 -6.61 4.22
N PHE A 46 -7.11 -6.48 3.06
CA PHE A 46 -5.65 -6.42 2.93
C PHE A 46 -5.17 -5.11 2.28
N GLY A 47 -5.93 -4.03 2.44
CA GLY A 47 -5.62 -2.73 1.84
C GLY A 47 -6.13 -2.57 0.41
N GLY A 48 -6.90 -3.52 -0.11
CA GLY A 48 -7.50 -3.48 -1.45
C GLY A 48 -9.02 -3.68 -1.48
N LEU A 49 -9.59 -3.50 -2.66
CA LEU A 49 -11.02 -3.69 -2.98
C LEU A 49 -11.24 -4.85 -3.96
N GLY A 50 -10.18 -5.56 -4.36
CA GLY A 50 -10.24 -6.61 -5.38
C GLY A 50 -10.58 -6.10 -6.79
N VAL A 51 -10.42 -4.81 -7.07
CA VAL A 51 -10.74 -4.20 -8.37
C VAL A 51 -9.52 -4.12 -9.29
N LYS A 52 -9.70 -3.73 -10.55
CA LYS A 52 -8.58 -3.65 -11.50
C LYS A 52 -7.51 -2.63 -11.05
N PRO A 53 -6.20 -2.93 -11.20
CA PRO A 53 -5.11 -2.01 -10.81
C PRO A 53 -5.18 -0.60 -11.44
N LYS A 54 -5.82 -0.47 -12.61
CA LYS A 54 -6.00 0.83 -13.30
C LYS A 54 -6.70 1.88 -12.43
N TYR A 55 -7.46 1.49 -11.42
CA TYR A 55 -8.14 2.43 -10.54
C TYR A 55 -7.23 3.04 -9.47
N GLN A 56 -6.00 2.53 -9.30
CA GLN A 56 -5.05 3.10 -8.34
C GLN A 56 -4.68 4.55 -8.67
N SER A 57 -4.57 4.89 -9.96
CA SER A 57 -4.30 6.28 -10.36
C SER A 57 -5.44 7.22 -9.99
N VAL A 58 -6.70 6.76 -10.11
CA VAL A 58 -7.88 7.54 -9.71
C VAL A 58 -7.83 7.87 -8.22
N VAL A 59 -7.47 6.90 -7.37
CA VAL A 59 -7.29 7.15 -5.93
C VAL A 59 -6.22 8.20 -5.69
N GLN A 60 -5.04 8.02 -6.29
CA GLN A 60 -3.89 8.91 -6.10
C GLN A 60 -4.20 10.35 -6.55
N ASP A 61 -4.78 10.52 -7.73
CA ASP A 61 -5.12 11.84 -8.28
C ASP A 61 -6.12 12.57 -7.37
N ARG A 62 -7.12 11.84 -6.84
CA ARG A 62 -8.18 12.43 -6.02
C ARG A 62 -7.69 12.83 -4.63
N ILE A 63 -6.84 12.03 -3.98
CA ILE A 63 -6.27 12.41 -2.68
C ILE A 63 -5.27 13.57 -2.82
N GLU A 64 -4.51 13.62 -3.90
CA GLU A 64 -3.55 14.70 -4.17
C GLU A 64 -4.27 16.03 -4.46
N VAL A 65 -5.31 16.03 -5.29
CA VAL A 65 -6.15 17.21 -5.54
C VAL A 65 -6.80 17.73 -4.26
N ALA A 66 -7.14 16.83 -3.32
CA ALA A 66 -7.72 17.21 -2.03
C ALA A 66 -6.68 17.75 -1.03
N GLY A 67 -5.38 17.71 -1.35
CA GLY A 67 -4.31 18.10 -0.43
C GLY A 67 -4.08 17.12 0.72
N ALA A 68 -4.56 15.88 0.58
CA ALA A 68 -4.38 14.83 1.59
C ALA A 68 -2.93 14.32 1.60
N PRO A 69 -2.45 13.74 2.71
CA PRO A 69 -1.06 13.31 2.83
C PRO A 69 -0.74 12.11 1.93
N VAL A 70 0.25 12.27 1.05
CA VAL A 70 0.73 11.24 0.10
C VAL A 70 2.16 10.77 0.35
N GLY A 71 2.78 11.25 1.43
CA GLY A 71 4.21 11.05 1.70
C GLY A 71 4.62 9.64 2.14
N ASN A 72 3.69 8.76 2.51
CA ASN A 72 4.02 7.40 2.97
C ASN A 72 4.80 6.60 1.92
N ARG A 73 4.46 6.77 0.64
CA ARG A 73 5.11 6.03 -0.45
C ARG A 73 6.56 6.44 -0.67
N GLU A 74 6.90 7.69 -0.36
CA GLU A 74 8.29 8.16 -0.39
C GLU A 74 9.06 7.64 0.83
N LEU A 75 8.43 7.69 2.01
CA LEU A 75 9.04 7.22 3.27
C LEU A 75 9.32 5.72 3.30
N ASN A 76 8.47 4.91 2.65
CA ASN A 76 8.58 3.45 2.65
C ASN A 76 8.49 2.85 1.23
N LEU A 77 9.25 3.43 0.29
CA LEU A 77 9.24 3.05 -1.13
C LEU A 77 9.48 1.54 -1.34
N LEU A 78 10.43 0.95 -0.63
CA LEU A 78 10.76 -0.46 -0.78
C LEU A 78 9.67 -1.36 -0.20
N GLY A 79 9.10 -1.01 0.95
CA GLY A 79 7.96 -1.73 1.53
C GLY A 79 6.74 -1.65 0.61
N ILE A 80 6.25 -0.43 0.37
CA ILE A 80 4.99 -0.20 -0.34
C ILE A 80 5.07 -0.56 -1.83
N GLY A 81 6.21 -0.27 -2.47
CA GLY A 81 6.43 -0.46 -3.90
C GLY A 81 6.88 -1.87 -4.30
N MET A 82 7.53 -2.61 -3.40
CA MET A 82 8.06 -3.95 -3.71
C MET A 82 7.57 -5.01 -2.71
N GLY A 83 7.77 -4.77 -1.40
CA GLY A 83 7.46 -5.73 -0.34
C GLY A 83 5.98 -6.13 -0.28
N ALA A 84 5.07 -5.17 -0.43
CA ALA A 84 3.63 -5.40 -0.40
C ALA A 84 3.17 -6.39 -1.49
N GLY A 85 3.73 -6.28 -2.70
CA GLY A 85 3.45 -7.19 -3.80
C GLY A 85 3.90 -8.63 -3.52
N VAL A 86 5.09 -8.79 -2.92
CA VAL A 86 5.60 -10.10 -2.50
C VAL A 86 4.71 -10.72 -1.43
N LEU A 87 4.31 -9.95 -0.41
CA LEU A 87 3.39 -10.41 0.62
C LEU A 87 2.02 -10.80 0.06
N SER A 88 1.47 -9.99 -0.84
CA SER A 88 0.17 -10.29 -1.46
C SER A 88 0.22 -11.55 -2.34
N ALA A 89 1.34 -11.80 -3.03
CA ALA A 89 1.47 -12.91 -3.96
C ALA A 89 1.87 -14.23 -3.27
N HIS A 90 2.71 -14.15 -2.24
CA HIS A 90 3.37 -15.33 -1.65
C HIS A 90 3.23 -15.43 -0.13
N GLY A 91 2.83 -14.35 0.54
CA GLY A 91 2.63 -14.34 1.98
C GLY A 91 1.36 -15.10 2.38
N THR A 92 1.44 -15.81 3.51
CA THR A 92 0.26 -16.36 4.17
C THR A 92 -0.68 -15.26 4.62
N GLU A 93 -1.95 -15.60 4.89
CA GLU A 93 -2.91 -14.63 5.38
C GLU A 93 -2.45 -13.94 6.67
N GLU A 94 -1.86 -14.69 7.59
CA GLU A 94 -1.31 -14.18 8.86
C GLU A 94 -0.19 -13.15 8.61
N GLN A 95 0.72 -13.45 7.70
CA GLN A 95 1.81 -12.55 7.30
C GLN A 95 1.27 -11.27 6.66
N GLN A 96 0.28 -11.38 5.77
CA GLN A 96 -0.36 -10.22 5.16
C GLN A 96 -1.04 -9.34 6.21
N ARG A 97 -1.80 -9.93 7.14
CA ARG A 97 -2.45 -9.20 8.25
C ARG A 97 -1.43 -8.51 9.16
N ARG A 98 -0.31 -9.17 9.44
CA ARG A 98 0.74 -8.65 10.33
C ARG A 98 1.48 -7.45 9.72
N TRP A 99 1.75 -7.47 8.41
CA TRP A 99 2.75 -6.56 7.83
C TRP A 99 2.19 -5.52 6.87
N LEU A 100 1.09 -5.78 6.15
CA LEU A 100 0.65 -4.84 5.11
C LEU A 100 0.20 -3.49 5.68
N ARG A 101 -0.54 -3.48 6.80
CA ARG A 101 -1.01 -2.24 7.41
C ARG A 101 0.13 -1.43 8.03
N PRO A 102 0.98 -1.97 8.93
CA PRO A 102 2.11 -1.20 9.49
C PRO A 102 3.10 -0.70 8.44
N MET A 103 3.29 -1.46 7.35
CA MET A 103 4.09 -1.04 6.20
C MET A 103 3.46 0.18 5.50
N PHE A 104 2.15 0.16 5.24
CA PHE A 104 1.45 1.25 4.55
C PHE A 104 1.35 2.53 5.38
N THR A 105 1.16 2.40 6.70
CA THR A 105 1.10 3.52 7.66
C THR A 105 2.47 4.02 8.09
N THR A 106 3.57 3.41 7.60
CA THR A 106 4.96 3.74 7.97
C THR A 106 5.25 3.58 9.48
N ASP A 107 4.52 2.69 10.14
CA ASP A 107 4.89 2.21 11.48
C ASP A 107 6.09 1.27 11.40
N GLU A 108 6.26 0.59 10.28
CA GLU A 108 7.43 -0.21 9.95
C GLU A 108 7.98 0.21 8.57
N ILE A 109 9.20 0.76 8.56
CA ILE A 109 9.92 1.10 7.32
C ILE A 109 10.78 -0.10 6.91
N TRP A 110 10.65 -0.50 5.65
CA TRP A 110 11.27 -1.71 5.14
C TRP A 110 12.52 -1.40 4.32
N CYS A 111 13.48 -2.31 4.40
CA CYS A 111 14.62 -2.36 3.50
C CYS A 111 14.66 -3.71 2.78
N GLN A 112 15.38 -3.77 1.66
CA GLN A 112 15.58 -4.98 0.88
C GLN A 112 17.07 -5.31 0.86
N LEU A 113 17.41 -6.57 1.13
CA LEU A 113 18.78 -7.01 1.34
C LEU A 113 19.12 -8.16 0.38
N PHE A 114 19.25 -7.84 -0.92
CA PHE A 114 19.67 -8.81 -1.94
C PHE A 114 21.16 -8.78 -2.23
N SER A 115 21.86 -7.67 -1.96
CA SER A 115 23.27 -7.53 -2.35
C SER A 115 24.22 -8.17 -1.35
N GLU A 116 25.18 -8.94 -1.86
CA GLU A 116 26.28 -9.53 -1.09
C GLU A 116 27.62 -9.31 -1.80
N PRO A 117 28.75 -9.24 -1.06
CA PRO A 117 30.08 -9.21 -1.66
C PRO A 117 30.29 -10.41 -2.59
N GLY A 118 30.60 -10.15 -3.87
CA GLY A 118 30.90 -11.18 -4.86
C GLY A 118 29.70 -11.71 -5.66
N ALA A 119 28.45 -11.46 -5.24
CA ALA A 119 27.25 -11.90 -5.97
C ALA A 119 26.78 -10.86 -7.02
N GLY A 120 26.82 -9.56 -6.68
CA GLY A 120 26.38 -8.50 -7.60
C GLY A 120 24.95 -8.73 -8.10
N SER A 121 24.75 -8.74 -9.42
CA SER A 121 23.45 -9.02 -10.05
C SER A 121 23.11 -10.52 -10.14
N ASP A 122 24.04 -11.42 -9.80
CA ASP A 122 23.80 -12.86 -9.75
C ASP A 122 23.12 -13.24 -8.42
N LEU A 123 21.81 -13.06 -8.37
CA LEU A 123 21.00 -13.40 -7.20
C LEU A 123 21.04 -14.90 -6.85
N ALA A 124 21.38 -15.78 -7.80
CA ALA A 124 21.52 -17.20 -7.52
C ALA A 124 22.83 -17.53 -6.77
N GLY A 125 23.82 -16.62 -6.81
CA GLY A 125 25.11 -16.74 -6.14
C GLY A 125 25.14 -16.30 -4.67
N LEU A 126 23.99 -16.04 -4.04
CA LEU A 126 23.93 -15.59 -2.64
C LEU A 126 24.40 -16.66 -1.65
N SER A 127 24.99 -16.18 -0.56
CA SER A 127 25.63 -16.97 0.49
C SER A 127 24.94 -16.87 1.85
N THR A 128 24.02 -15.91 2.06
CA THR A 128 23.18 -15.81 3.27
C THR A 128 22.34 -17.09 3.46
N LYS A 129 22.22 -17.55 4.72
CA LYS A 129 21.48 -18.76 5.12
C LYS A 129 20.58 -18.51 6.32
#